data_AF-A0A2V3HWR7-F1
#
_entry.id   AF-A0A2V3HWR7-F1
#
_cell.length_a   1.000
_cell.length_b   1.000
_cell.length_c   1.000
_cell.angle_alpha   90.00
_cell.angle_beta   90.00
_cell.angle_gamma   90.00
#
_symmetry.space_group_name_H-M   'P 1'
#
loop_
_entity.id
_entity.type
_entity.pdbx_description
1 polymer ?
#
loop_
_entity_poly.entity_id
_entity_poly.type
_entity_poly.pdbx_seq_one_letter_code
_entity_poly.pdbx_strand_id
1 'polypeptide(L)'
;ARTYLQKHLSMIADETKYAVRDAVTRRMLGNVDETFVLSLDDSGAEEDGTPRRFVMAGRTWEVVDADSEKVELLVAPVSEQGEAPVWAGELPPVPADIAREAGAIRIAVAESHGWSTGVEESASAEPRGSMVGLDPWLTGDAVTYEIDDYPLSSPSLALLAENVAEHIEASGCLPHARLLTLERRRDAIVLNSTHGSRINETLAHFLQAMASNIEGRVGRVLVDPYRITLQVPGLTPAGVVEWLTETPPEALDDLIRLSIPNGRQLRARMVQVCKVFGVLHAGVDPRKVNLGGIITRYRGTPLVDEALDKLFSERMDIEGTTDLLRAIQSGAVELRMTAPGALGISPRGQRDLLLPNWSATEVRERLKNRLVNERVVLVCLRCKDWMRFRVERYAEKHHRCACGGAMLACAREGLEDRLKEWVVDDDPAVRNRMQRNAELVQLRGKEAILCLLARGVGPDTATRILRRVPAGDEEMLLKTIHEAELQYARTRRFWG
;
A
#
# COMPACT_ATOMS: atom_id res chain seq x y z
N ALA A 1 7.08 -19.56 35.82
CA ALA A 1 6.62 -18.26 36.36
C ALA A 1 7.67 -17.15 36.19
N ARG A 2 8.81 -17.16 36.91
CA ARG A 2 9.80 -16.06 36.86
C ARG A 2 10.39 -15.77 35.48
N THR A 3 10.76 -16.81 34.71
CA THR A 3 11.26 -16.67 33.34
C THR A 3 10.20 -16.17 32.36
N TYR A 4 8.93 -16.55 32.57
CA TYR A 4 7.80 -16.01 31.79
C TYR A 4 7.63 -14.52 32.08
N LEU A 5 7.60 -14.14 33.36
CA LEU A 5 7.48 -12.75 33.77
C LEU A 5 8.61 -11.88 33.18
N GLN A 6 9.87 -12.34 33.23
CA GLN A 6 11.00 -11.60 32.67
C GLN A 6 10.94 -11.43 31.14
N LYS A 7 10.34 -12.38 30.42
CA LYS A 7 10.23 -12.34 28.95
C LYS A 7 8.99 -11.62 28.44
N HIS A 8 7.95 -11.50 29.26
CA HIS A 8 6.63 -11.00 28.85
C HIS A 8 6.13 -9.82 29.71
N LEU A 9 7.00 -9.19 30.53
CA LEU A 9 6.62 -8.00 31.33
C LEU A 9 6.41 -6.75 30.46
N SER A 10 7.11 -6.67 29.33
CA SER A 10 7.03 -5.54 28.42
C SER A 10 5.73 -5.60 27.62
N MET A 11 4.94 -4.53 27.67
CA MET A 11 3.77 -4.34 26.80
C MET A 11 4.15 -3.91 25.37
N ILE A 12 5.42 -3.56 25.16
CA ILE A 12 6.00 -3.35 23.84
C ILE A 12 6.42 -4.73 23.33
N ALA A 13 5.69 -5.23 22.34
CA ALA A 13 6.01 -6.52 21.72
C ALA A 13 7.31 -6.42 20.92
N ASP A 14 8.11 -7.49 20.94
CA ASP A 14 9.27 -7.61 20.06
C ASP A 14 8.80 -7.70 18.60
N GLU A 15 9.06 -6.65 17.83
CA GLU A 15 8.74 -6.59 16.40
C GLU A 15 9.92 -7.03 15.55
N THR A 16 9.65 -7.95 14.62
CA THR A 16 10.63 -8.35 13.61
C THR A 16 10.74 -7.25 12.56
N LYS A 17 11.96 -6.78 12.29
CA LYS A 17 12.21 -5.83 11.20
C LYS A 17 12.54 -6.58 9.92
N TYR A 18 11.86 -6.22 8.84
CA TYR A 18 12.04 -6.82 7.52
C TYR A 18 12.89 -5.93 6.63
N ALA A 19 13.95 -6.50 6.05
CA ALA A 19 14.84 -5.77 5.17
C ALA A 19 14.17 -5.49 3.81
N VAL A 20 14.09 -4.23 3.41
CA VAL A 20 13.59 -3.85 2.09
C VAL A 20 14.76 -3.81 1.11
N ARG A 21 14.64 -4.57 0.01
CA ARG A 21 15.66 -4.62 -1.04
C ARG A 21 15.09 -4.28 -2.41
N ASP A 22 15.85 -3.47 -3.14
CA ASP A 22 15.57 -3.17 -4.54
C ASP A 22 15.73 -4.44 -5.41
N ALA A 23 14.69 -4.84 -6.13
CA ALA A 23 14.70 -5.99 -7.02
C ALA A 23 15.70 -5.85 -8.18
N VAL A 24 15.93 -4.62 -8.65
CA VAL A 24 16.86 -4.29 -9.73
C VAL A 24 18.30 -4.29 -9.21
N THR A 25 18.61 -3.52 -8.17
CA THR A 25 20.00 -3.38 -7.71
C THR A 25 20.42 -4.33 -6.59
N ARG A 26 19.47 -4.98 -5.90
CA ARG A 26 19.66 -5.78 -4.65
C ARG A 26 20.26 -5.02 -3.47
N ARG A 27 20.43 -3.70 -3.61
CA ARG A 27 20.82 -2.83 -2.50
C ARG A 27 19.71 -2.84 -1.46
N MET A 28 20.13 -2.89 -0.19
CA MET A 28 19.24 -2.67 0.94
C MET A 28 18.86 -1.18 0.95
N LEU A 29 17.57 -0.91 1.03
CA LEU A 29 17.02 0.45 1.07
C LEU A 29 16.77 0.88 2.52
N GLY A 30 16.35 -0.06 3.36
CA GLY A 30 16.09 0.15 4.79
C GLY A 30 15.33 -1.04 5.36
N ASN A 31 14.58 -0.81 6.44
CA ASN A 31 13.73 -1.83 7.06
C ASN A 31 12.30 -1.33 7.23
N VAL A 32 11.32 -2.24 7.17
CA VAL A 32 9.92 -2.02 7.56
C VAL A 32 9.58 -2.88 8.77
N ASP A 33 8.52 -2.51 9.48
CA ASP A 33 8.04 -3.23 10.66
C ASP A 33 7.23 -4.49 10.29
N GLU A 34 6.98 -5.33 11.30
CA GLU A 34 6.21 -6.57 11.17
C GLU A 34 4.74 -6.28 10.82
N THR A 35 4.19 -5.19 11.36
CA THR A 35 2.82 -4.73 11.14
C THR A 35 2.56 -4.44 9.66
N PHE A 36 3.47 -3.74 8.98
CA PHE A 36 3.39 -3.47 7.55
C PHE A 36 3.41 -4.77 6.76
N VAL A 37 4.32 -5.70 7.06
CA VAL A 37 4.42 -6.97 6.34
C VAL A 37 3.17 -7.84 6.51
N LEU A 38 2.57 -7.84 7.70
CA LEU A 38 1.35 -8.60 7.99
C LEU A 38 0.08 -8.02 7.37
N SER A 39 0.12 -6.76 6.93
CA SER A 39 -0.95 -6.17 6.13
C SER A 39 -0.98 -6.69 4.69
N LEU A 40 0.13 -7.29 4.23
CA LEU A 40 0.31 -7.80 2.87
C LEU A 40 0.01 -9.29 2.79
N ASP A 41 -0.31 -9.75 1.57
CA ASP A 41 -0.24 -11.18 1.26
C ASP A 41 1.18 -11.58 0.83
N ASP A 42 1.39 -12.87 0.58
CA ASP A 42 2.67 -13.41 0.13
C ASP A 42 3.12 -12.84 -1.23
N SER A 43 2.23 -12.17 -1.99
CA SER A 43 2.56 -11.49 -3.25
C SER A 43 2.91 -10.02 -3.07
N GLY A 44 2.79 -9.48 -1.84
CA GLY A 44 2.97 -8.06 -1.56
C GLY A 44 1.74 -7.22 -1.87
N ALA A 45 0.57 -7.85 -2.07
CA ALA A 45 -0.68 -7.16 -2.40
C ALA A 45 -1.54 -6.91 -1.16
N GLU A 46 -2.37 -5.87 -1.25
CA GLU A 46 -3.39 -5.51 -0.26
C GLU A 46 -4.58 -6.49 -0.29
N GLU A 47 -5.61 -6.26 0.53
CA GLU A 47 -6.81 -7.10 0.55
C GLU A 47 -7.54 -7.16 -0.80
N ASP A 48 -7.46 -6.08 -1.57
CA ASP A 48 -8.08 -5.94 -2.89
C ASP A 48 -7.26 -6.55 -4.04
N GLY A 49 -6.08 -7.13 -3.74
CA GLY A 49 -5.18 -7.72 -4.73
C GLY A 49 -4.31 -6.70 -5.48
N THR A 50 -4.38 -5.41 -5.13
CA THR A 50 -3.48 -4.40 -5.68
C THR A 50 -2.09 -4.49 -5.04
N PRO A 51 -1.00 -4.36 -5.81
CA PRO A 51 0.34 -4.40 -5.24
C PRO A 51 0.60 -3.17 -4.37
N ARG A 52 1.07 -3.39 -3.14
CA ARG A 52 1.32 -2.29 -2.19
C ARG A 52 2.42 -1.37 -2.69
N ARG A 53 2.16 -0.06 -2.67
CA ARG A 53 3.13 0.99 -2.96
C ARG A 53 3.40 1.85 -1.72
N PHE A 54 4.67 2.16 -1.47
CA PHE A 54 5.08 2.95 -0.31
C PHE A 54 6.32 3.80 -0.63
N VAL A 55 6.56 4.85 0.19
CA VAL A 55 7.77 5.69 0.08
C VAL A 55 8.88 5.11 0.95
N MET A 56 10.07 4.97 0.39
CA MET A 56 11.28 4.69 1.15
C MET A 56 12.48 5.37 0.51
N ALA A 57 13.36 5.97 1.34
CA ALA A 57 14.49 6.77 0.87
C ALA A 57 14.08 7.88 -0.12
N GLY A 58 12.91 8.49 0.11
CA GLY A 58 12.38 9.57 -0.71
C GLY A 58 11.96 9.16 -2.12
N ARG A 59 11.68 7.88 -2.38
CA ARG A 59 11.16 7.41 -3.68
C ARG A 59 10.05 6.39 -3.48
N THR A 60 9.17 6.28 -4.47
CA THR A 60 8.06 5.33 -4.49
C THR A 60 8.53 3.94 -4.94
N TRP A 61 8.16 2.93 -4.18
CA TRP A 61 8.48 1.52 -4.43
C TRP A 61 7.22 0.67 -4.40
N GLU A 62 7.14 -0.31 -5.31
CA GLU A 62 6.08 -1.33 -5.36
C GLU A 62 6.61 -2.65 -4.79
N VAL A 63 5.88 -3.27 -3.85
CA VAL A 63 6.23 -4.59 -3.35
C VAL A 63 5.97 -5.63 -4.44
N VAL A 64 7.01 -6.38 -4.81
CA VAL A 64 6.93 -7.41 -5.86
C VAL A 64 7.00 -8.84 -5.32
N ASP A 65 7.56 -9.00 -4.13
CA ASP A 65 7.68 -10.29 -3.45
C ASP A 65 7.78 -10.06 -1.93
N ALA A 66 6.93 -10.75 -1.18
CA ALA A 66 6.85 -10.70 0.27
C ALA A 66 6.99 -12.12 0.87
N ASP A 67 7.92 -12.90 0.32
CA ASP A 67 8.21 -14.29 0.68
C ASP A 67 8.24 -14.53 2.20
N SER A 68 7.32 -15.39 2.67
CA SER A 68 7.17 -15.77 4.07
C SER A 68 8.35 -16.55 4.65
N GLU A 69 9.21 -17.10 3.79
CA GLU A 69 10.41 -17.83 4.23
C GLU A 69 11.60 -16.93 4.56
N LYS A 70 11.61 -15.69 4.05
CA LYS A 70 12.71 -14.76 4.24
C LYS A 70 12.28 -13.53 5.02
N VAL A 71 13.18 -13.01 5.85
CA VAL A 71 13.01 -11.72 6.54
C VAL A 71 13.41 -10.56 5.60
N GLU A 72 12.91 -10.60 4.36
CA GLU A 72 13.15 -9.57 3.35
C GLU A 72 11.91 -9.32 2.49
N LEU A 73 11.70 -8.06 2.08
CA LEU A 73 10.78 -7.67 1.03
C LEU A 73 11.56 -7.27 -0.21
N LEU A 74 11.14 -7.75 -1.39
CA LEU A 74 11.65 -7.24 -2.65
C LEU A 74 10.70 -6.20 -3.21
N VAL A 75 11.28 -5.08 -3.63
CA VAL A 75 10.53 -3.95 -4.16
C VAL A 75 11.08 -3.50 -5.50
N ALA A 76 10.22 -3.03 -6.39
CA ALA A 76 10.59 -2.48 -7.69
C ALA A 76 10.33 -0.96 -7.73
N PRO A 77 11.16 -0.19 -8.44
CA PRO A 77 10.90 1.22 -8.67
C PRO A 77 9.64 1.40 -9.53
N VAL A 78 8.77 2.33 -9.15
CA VAL A 78 7.57 2.67 -9.91
C VAL A 78 7.86 3.86 -10.82
N SER A 79 7.59 3.72 -12.12
CA SER A 79 7.80 4.78 -13.12
C SER A 79 6.56 5.61 -13.44
N GLU A 80 5.37 5.14 -13.06
CA GLU A 80 4.10 5.82 -13.35
C GLU A 80 3.61 6.69 -12.19
N GLN A 81 2.92 7.78 -12.54
CA GLN A 81 2.06 8.51 -11.60
C GLN A 81 0.87 7.61 -11.24
N GLY A 82 1.05 6.81 -10.21
CA GLY A 82 -0.03 6.11 -9.52
C GLY A 82 -0.44 6.85 -8.26
N GLU A 83 -1.50 6.34 -7.63
CA GLU A 83 -1.99 6.78 -6.32
C GLU A 83 -0.84 7.00 -5.33
N ALA A 84 -0.98 8.04 -4.51
CA ALA A 84 0.11 8.40 -3.62
C ALA A 84 0.43 7.21 -2.69
N PRO A 85 1.72 6.90 -2.53
CA PRO A 85 2.14 5.86 -1.61
C PRO A 85 1.69 6.19 -0.20
N VAL A 86 1.20 5.18 0.51
CA VAL A 86 0.98 5.30 1.96
C VAL A 86 2.35 5.30 2.63
N TRP A 87 2.65 6.33 3.42
CA TRP A 87 3.90 6.41 4.17
C TRP A 87 4.01 5.23 5.14
N ALA A 88 5.17 4.58 5.16
CA ALA A 88 5.46 3.56 6.16
C ALA A 88 5.69 4.26 7.51
N GLY A 89 4.74 4.07 8.43
CA GLY A 89 4.61 4.84 9.66
C GLY A 89 3.37 5.74 9.56
N GLU A 90 2.31 5.36 10.25
CA GLU A 90 1.06 6.11 10.26
C GLU A 90 1.29 7.48 10.92
N LEU A 91 0.87 8.55 10.24
CA LEU A 91 0.73 9.83 10.93
C LEU A 91 -0.28 9.66 12.06
N PRO A 92 -0.07 10.32 13.22
CA PRO A 92 -1.06 10.27 14.29
C PRO A 92 -2.44 10.69 13.73
N PRO A 93 -3.52 10.01 14.13
CA PRO A 93 -4.85 10.32 13.63
C PRO A 93 -5.21 11.76 13.99
N VAL A 94 -5.86 12.46 13.05
CA VAL A 94 -6.34 13.81 13.31
C VAL A 94 -7.54 13.72 14.27
N PRO A 95 -7.51 14.41 15.44
CA PRO A 95 -8.62 14.41 16.39
C PRO A 95 -9.89 15.00 15.80
N ALA A 96 -11.04 14.62 16.35
CA ALA A 96 -12.35 15.08 15.91
C ALA A 96 -12.46 16.62 15.98
N ASP A 97 -12.05 17.22 17.09
CA ASP A 97 -12.16 18.66 17.34
C ASP A 97 -11.42 19.48 16.27
N ILE A 98 -10.18 19.06 15.95
CA ILE A 98 -9.35 19.71 14.93
C ILE A 98 -9.99 19.57 13.54
N ALA A 99 -10.57 18.40 13.25
CA ALA A 99 -11.21 18.19 11.96
C ALA A 99 -12.50 19.02 11.80
N ARG A 100 -13.26 19.17 12.89
CA ARG A 100 -14.49 19.97 12.95
C ARG A 100 -14.18 21.46 12.87
N GLU A 101 -13.12 21.91 13.53
CA GLU A 101 -12.59 23.27 13.41
C GLU A 101 -12.21 23.61 11.98
N ALA A 102 -11.56 22.69 11.25
CA ALA A 102 -11.28 22.89 9.82
C ALA A 102 -12.57 23.06 8.98
N GLY A 103 -13.67 22.41 9.37
CA GLY A 103 -15.00 22.66 8.81
C GLY A 103 -15.51 24.07 9.13
N ALA A 104 -15.36 24.53 10.38
CA ALA A 104 -15.72 25.88 10.80
C ALA A 104 -14.93 26.97 10.08
N ILE A 105 -13.63 26.77 9.83
CA ILE A 105 -12.81 27.71 9.04
C ILE A 105 -13.40 27.87 7.63
N ARG A 106 -13.86 26.78 6.99
CA ARG A 106 -14.48 26.87 5.65
C ARG A 106 -15.77 27.69 5.68
N ILE A 107 -16.55 27.57 6.76
CA ILE A 107 -17.75 28.38 6.98
C ILE A 107 -17.38 29.85 7.16
N ALA A 108 -16.42 30.17 8.04
CA ALA A 108 -15.98 31.55 8.28
C ALA A 108 -15.47 32.23 7.00
N VAL A 109 -14.74 31.48 6.16
CA VAL A 109 -14.34 31.96 4.82
C VAL A 109 -15.56 32.25 3.95
N ALA A 110 -16.51 31.33 3.85
CA ALA A 110 -17.71 31.52 3.05
C ALA A 110 -18.57 32.71 3.52
N GLU A 111 -18.74 32.87 4.83
CA GLU A 111 -19.47 33.99 5.44
C GLU A 111 -18.80 35.34 5.16
N SER A 112 -17.46 35.41 5.26
CA SER A 112 -16.70 36.62 4.93
C SER A 112 -16.88 37.08 3.46
N HIS A 113 -17.23 36.13 2.57
CA HIS A 113 -17.51 36.37 1.16
C HIS A 113 -19.02 36.44 0.82
N GLY A 114 -19.91 36.27 1.80
CA GLY A 114 -21.37 36.29 1.60
C GLY A 114 -21.92 35.08 0.84
N TRP A 115 -21.25 33.93 0.88
CA TRP A 115 -21.73 32.69 0.24
C TRP A 115 -22.64 31.90 1.20
N SER A 116 -23.72 31.32 0.67
CA SER A 116 -24.56 30.42 1.45
C SER A 116 -23.86 29.08 1.68
N THR A 117 -23.87 28.62 2.93
CA THR A 117 -23.14 27.43 3.39
C THR A 117 -24.05 26.23 3.63
N GLY A 118 -25.37 26.41 3.57
CA GLY A 118 -26.37 25.43 4.01
C GLY A 118 -26.57 25.36 5.54
N VAL A 119 -25.82 26.15 6.31
CA VAL A 119 -25.99 26.27 7.78
C VAL A 119 -27.35 26.88 8.12
N GLU A 120 -27.83 27.82 7.31
CA GLU A 120 -29.11 28.52 7.50
C GLU A 120 -30.31 27.56 7.41
N GLU A 121 -30.25 26.56 6.53
CA GLU A 121 -31.29 25.53 6.39
C GLU A 121 -31.23 24.51 7.52
N SER A 122 -30.03 24.08 7.92
CA SER A 122 -29.83 23.09 8.99
C SER A 122 -30.13 23.64 10.40
N ALA A 123 -29.92 24.93 10.63
CA ALA A 123 -30.28 25.61 11.88
C ALA A 123 -31.81 25.79 12.05
N SER A 124 -32.57 25.76 10.96
CA SER A 124 -34.03 25.96 10.98
C SER A 124 -34.85 24.71 11.32
N ALA A 125 -34.21 23.53 11.31
CA ALA A 125 -34.86 22.27 11.67
C ALA A 125 -34.84 22.10 13.20
N GLU A 126 -36.00 22.04 13.85
CA GLU A 126 -36.04 21.64 15.25
C GLU A 126 -35.57 20.19 15.41
N PRO A 127 -34.65 19.92 16.37
CA PRO A 127 -34.17 18.57 16.62
C PRO A 127 -35.34 17.66 16.99
N ARG A 128 -35.38 16.47 16.38
CA ARG A 128 -36.43 15.47 16.57
C ARG A 128 -36.24 14.61 17.82
N GLY A 129 -35.16 14.83 18.58
CA GLY A 129 -34.79 14.03 19.74
C GLY A 129 -33.93 14.79 20.75
N SER A 130 -33.53 14.09 21.82
CA SER A 130 -32.68 14.66 22.87
C SER A 130 -31.27 14.92 22.35
N MET A 131 -30.78 16.14 22.51
CA MET A 131 -29.39 16.52 22.25
C MET A 131 -28.51 16.49 23.51
N VAL A 132 -29.09 16.10 24.66
CA VAL A 132 -28.39 16.09 25.96
C VAL A 132 -27.25 15.07 25.92
N GLY A 133 -26.05 15.53 26.26
CA GLY A 133 -24.84 14.70 26.33
C GLY A 133 -24.09 14.56 25.01
N LEU A 134 -24.56 15.18 23.92
CA LEU A 134 -23.81 15.26 22.68
C LEU A 134 -22.67 16.28 22.78
N ASP A 135 -21.64 16.06 21.96
CA ASP A 135 -20.51 16.97 21.83
C ASP A 135 -20.97 18.37 21.34
N PRO A 136 -20.44 19.47 21.91
CA PRO A 136 -20.78 20.84 21.52
C PRO A 136 -20.67 21.12 20.02
N TRP A 137 -19.76 20.46 19.31
CA TRP A 137 -19.64 20.61 17.86
C TRP A 137 -20.86 20.08 17.11
N LEU A 138 -21.49 19.01 17.63
CA LEU A 138 -22.67 18.40 17.02
C LEU A 138 -23.95 19.18 17.32
N THR A 139 -23.97 19.93 18.43
CA THR A 139 -25.09 20.78 18.83
C THR A 139 -25.00 22.21 18.30
N GLY A 140 -23.80 22.65 17.90
CA GLY A 140 -23.51 24.03 17.48
C GLY A 140 -23.12 24.95 18.64
N ASP A 141 -22.90 24.40 19.83
CA ASP A 141 -22.46 25.14 21.02
C ASP A 141 -20.94 25.25 21.12
N ALA A 142 -20.20 24.66 20.18
CA ALA A 142 -18.74 24.76 20.13
C ALA A 142 -18.26 26.19 19.89
N VAL A 143 -17.13 26.53 20.49
CA VAL A 143 -16.47 27.82 20.26
C VAL A 143 -15.91 27.84 18.84
N THR A 144 -16.37 28.81 18.05
CA THR A 144 -15.83 29.14 16.73
C THR A 144 -15.03 30.43 16.79
N TYR A 145 -14.09 30.56 15.86
CA TYR A 145 -13.22 31.73 15.74
C TYR A 145 -13.49 32.45 14.43
N GLU A 146 -13.22 33.76 14.41
CA GLU A 146 -13.30 34.56 13.19
C GLU A 146 -12.12 34.23 12.27
N ILE A 147 -12.25 34.54 10.97
CA ILE A 147 -11.18 34.24 10.00
C ILE A 147 -9.85 34.93 10.35
N ASP A 148 -9.94 36.11 10.97
CA ASP A 148 -8.79 36.93 11.39
C ASP A 148 -8.03 36.36 12.60
N ASP A 149 -8.63 35.44 13.36
CA ASP A 149 -7.97 34.76 14.48
C ASP A 149 -6.95 33.71 14.00
N TYR A 150 -7.06 33.26 12.75
CA TYR A 150 -6.16 32.27 12.17
C TYR A 150 -4.92 32.93 11.52
N PRO A 151 -3.70 32.42 11.75
CA PRO A 151 -2.46 32.99 11.22
C PRO A 151 -2.24 32.63 9.74
N LEU A 152 -3.20 32.94 8.87
CA LEU A 152 -3.16 32.65 7.44
C LEU A 152 -2.57 33.83 6.64
N SER A 153 -1.66 33.53 5.72
CA SER A 153 -1.19 34.54 4.76
C SER A 153 -2.26 34.82 3.70
N SER A 154 -2.30 36.04 3.13
CA SER A 154 -3.28 36.39 2.09
C SER A 154 -3.28 35.42 0.89
N PRO A 155 -2.12 34.94 0.37
CA PRO A 155 -2.11 33.90 -0.66
C PRO A 155 -2.73 32.57 -0.22
N SER A 156 -2.51 32.14 1.02
CA SER A 156 -3.09 30.91 1.57
C SER A 156 -4.61 31.03 1.73
N LEU A 157 -5.08 32.18 2.20
CA LEU A 157 -6.50 32.47 2.33
C LEU A 157 -7.20 32.49 0.97
N ALA A 158 -6.58 33.10 -0.04
CA ALA A 158 -7.11 33.12 -1.41
C ALA A 158 -7.25 31.69 -1.98
N LEU A 159 -6.25 30.82 -1.80
CA LEU A 159 -6.32 29.43 -2.23
C LEU A 159 -7.42 28.66 -1.49
N LEU A 160 -7.59 28.90 -0.19
CA LEU A 160 -8.67 28.28 0.58
C LEU A 160 -10.04 28.76 0.09
N ALA A 161 -10.21 30.06 -0.11
CA ALA A 161 -11.44 30.66 -0.62
C ALA A 161 -11.81 30.14 -2.01
N GLU A 162 -10.84 29.97 -2.91
CA GLU A 162 -11.04 29.37 -4.23
C GLU A 162 -11.58 27.94 -4.13
N ASN A 163 -10.95 27.08 -3.30
CA ASN A 163 -11.42 25.71 -3.09
C ASN A 163 -12.83 25.64 -2.46
N VAL A 164 -13.14 26.57 -1.55
CA VAL A 164 -14.45 26.69 -0.90
C VAL A 164 -15.50 27.13 -1.93
N ALA A 165 -15.21 28.17 -2.72
CA ALA A 165 -16.08 28.66 -3.78
C ALA A 165 -16.41 27.57 -4.80
N GLU A 166 -15.38 26.89 -5.34
CA GLU A 166 -15.56 25.81 -6.31
C GLU A 166 -16.44 24.67 -5.76
N HIS A 167 -16.30 24.35 -4.46
CA HIS A 167 -17.12 23.33 -3.84
C HIS A 167 -18.58 23.78 -3.64
N ILE A 168 -18.81 25.03 -3.19
CA ILE A 168 -20.17 25.57 -3.03
C ILE A 168 -20.87 25.67 -4.38
N GLU A 169 -20.18 26.18 -5.42
CA GLU A 169 -20.73 26.28 -6.78
C GLU A 169 -21.19 24.92 -7.33
N ALA A 170 -20.44 23.86 -7.02
CA ALA A 170 -20.78 22.51 -7.45
C ALA A 170 -21.86 21.84 -6.60
N SER A 171 -21.76 21.92 -5.26
CA SER A 171 -22.55 21.10 -4.33
C SER A 171 -23.69 21.83 -3.64
N GLY A 172 -23.69 23.17 -3.66
CA GLY A 172 -24.68 24.05 -3.03
C GLY A 172 -24.58 24.20 -1.51
N CYS A 173 -23.62 23.54 -0.85
CA CYS A 173 -23.43 23.63 0.61
C CYS A 173 -22.01 23.26 1.02
N LEU A 174 -21.66 23.45 2.30
CA LEU A 174 -20.35 23.07 2.84
C LEU A 174 -20.45 21.97 3.90
N PRO A 175 -19.68 20.87 3.76
CA PRO A 175 -19.59 19.86 4.79
C PRO A 175 -18.86 20.41 6.03
N HIS A 176 -19.47 20.22 7.19
CA HIS A 176 -18.99 20.68 8.50
C HIS A 176 -19.49 19.74 9.61
N ALA A 177 -19.29 20.07 10.87
CA ALA A 177 -19.62 19.19 12.00
C ALA A 177 -21.11 18.81 12.11
N ARG A 178 -22.01 19.57 11.48
CA ARG A 178 -23.47 19.36 11.52
C ARG A 178 -24.09 19.06 10.16
N LEU A 179 -23.28 18.92 9.11
CA LEU A 179 -23.73 18.57 7.77
C LEU A 179 -22.73 17.63 7.12
N LEU A 180 -23.13 16.38 6.94
CA LEU A 180 -22.41 15.40 6.12
C LEU A 180 -22.97 15.46 4.71
N THR A 181 -22.08 15.56 3.72
CA THR A 181 -22.50 15.55 2.31
C THR A 181 -22.08 14.25 1.64
N LEU A 182 -22.98 13.67 0.85
CA LEU A 182 -22.79 12.41 0.17
C LEU A 182 -22.78 12.63 -1.34
N GLU A 183 -21.63 12.39 -1.97
CA GLU A 183 -21.39 12.61 -3.39
C GLU A 183 -21.31 11.27 -4.12
N ARG A 184 -22.04 11.13 -5.23
CA ARG A 184 -21.89 9.98 -6.12
C ARG A 184 -20.94 10.32 -7.27
N ARG A 185 -19.81 9.61 -7.35
CA ARG A 185 -18.86 9.68 -8.46
C ARG A 185 -18.96 8.43 -9.34
N ARG A 186 -18.23 8.39 -10.46
CA ARG A 186 -18.35 7.31 -11.47
C ARG A 186 -18.16 5.92 -10.87
N ASP A 187 -17.10 5.76 -10.08
CA ASP A 187 -16.69 4.46 -9.55
C ASP A 187 -16.68 4.41 -8.01
N ALA A 188 -17.10 5.47 -7.32
CA ALA A 188 -17.03 5.57 -5.86
C ALA A 188 -18.13 6.48 -5.29
N ILE A 189 -18.43 6.28 -4.02
CA ILE A 189 -19.26 7.18 -3.20
C ILE A 189 -18.33 7.91 -2.23
N VAL A 190 -18.43 9.23 -2.15
CA VAL A 190 -17.63 10.04 -1.21
C VAL A 190 -18.55 10.61 -0.15
N LEU A 191 -18.30 10.28 1.10
CA LEU A 191 -18.96 10.89 2.26
C LEU A 191 -18.01 11.94 2.84
N ASN A 192 -18.32 13.22 2.68
CA ASN A 192 -17.59 14.29 3.35
C ASN A 192 -18.03 14.37 4.81
N SER A 193 -17.08 14.16 5.71
CA SER A 193 -17.28 14.05 7.16
C SER A 193 -16.09 14.69 7.87
N THR A 194 -16.35 15.80 8.57
CA THR A 194 -15.31 16.56 9.29
C THR A 194 -15.11 16.08 10.74
N HIS A 195 -15.32 14.79 11.01
CA HIS A 195 -15.27 14.23 12.36
C HIS A 195 -13.92 13.59 12.74
N GLY A 196 -12.88 13.78 11.92
CA GLY A 196 -11.54 13.32 12.24
C GLY A 196 -11.29 11.88 11.82
N SER A 197 -10.03 11.44 11.97
CA SER A 197 -9.58 10.18 11.36
C SER A 197 -10.24 8.95 11.99
N ARG A 198 -10.34 8.88 13.32
CA ARG A 198 -10.81 7.67 14.02
C ARG A 198 -12.31 7.43 13.88
N ILE A 199 -13.13 8.49 13.95
CA ILE A 199 -14.57 8.41 13.71
C ILE A 199 -14.82 8.02 12.24
N ASN A 200 -14.11 8.67 11.30
CA ASN A 200 -14.25 8.33 9.88
C ASN A 200 -13.78 6.89 9.57
N GLU A 201 -12.73 6.40 10.22
CA GLU A 201 -12.27 5.00 10.08
C GLU A 201 -13.34 4.03 10.57
N THR A 202 -13.98 4.34 11.69
CA THR A 202 -15.06 3.53 12.28
C THR A 202 -16.29 3.48 11.35
N LEU A 203 -16.74 4.63 10.84
CA LEU A 203 -17.82 4.72 9.86
C LEU A 203 -17.50 3.97 8.57
N ALA A 204 -16.26 4.10 8.08
CA ALA A 204 -15.78 3.41 6.89
C ALA A 204 -15.90 1.89 7.02
N HIS A 205 -15.38 1.32 8.11
CA HIS A 205 -15.46 -0.13 8.38
C HIS A 205 -16.90 -0.59 8.57
N PHE A 206 -17.71 0.19 9.27
CA PHE A 206 -19.13 -0.10 9.44
C PHE A 206 -19.85 -0.17 8.08
N LEU A 207 -19.74 0.87 7.24
CA LEU A 207 -20.39 0.92 5.93
C LEU A 207 -19.85 -0.18 4.98
N GLN A 208 -18.55 -0.46 5.02
CA GLN A 208 -17.95 -1.54 4.24
C GLN A 208 -18.49 -2.91 4.68
N ALA A 209 -18.62 -3.15 5.99
CA ALA A 209 -19.16 -4.40 6.53
C ALA A 209 -20.63 -4.61 6.13
N MET A 210 -21.45 -3.55 6.25
CA MET A 210 -22.86 -3.59 5.85
C MET A 210 -23.02 -3.88 4.35
N ALA A 211 -22.22 -3.23 3.51
CA ALA A 211 -22.24 -3.45 2.06
C ALA A 211 -21.73 -4.83 1.66
N SER A 212 -20.70 -5.34 2.34
CA SER A 212 -20.12 -6.66 2.04
C SER A 212 -21.12 -7.80 2.28
N ASN A 213 -22.08 -7.64 3.20
CA ASN A 213 -23.15 -8.62 3.43
C ASN A 213 -24.11 -8.77 2.24
N ILE A 214 -24.16 -7.80 1.32
CA ILE A 214 -25.05 -7.83 0.16
C ILE A 214 -24.45 -8.68 -0.97
N GLU A 215 -23.23 -8.36 -1.39
CA GLU A 215 -22.60 -8.98 -2.58
C GLU A 215 -21.47 -9.97 -2.24
N GLY A 216 -21.13 -10.15 -0.96
CA GLY A 216 -20.07 -11.06 -0.51
C GLY A 216 -18.66 -10.65 -0.95
N ARG A 217 -18.49 -9.42 -1.45
CA ARG A 217 -17.21 -8.86 -1.89
C ARG A 217 -16.83 -7.69 -1.00
N VAL A 218 -15.61 -7.72 -0.50
CA VAL A 218 -15.02 -6.61 0.25
C VAL A 218 -14.61 -5.54 -0.76
N GLY A 219 -15.23 -4.37 -0.65
CA GLY A 219 -14.87 -3.20 -1.45
C GLY A 219 -13.63 -2.48 -0.92
N ARG A 220 -13.20 -1.44 -1.61
CA ARG A 220 -12.09 -0.59 -1.16
C ARG A 220 -12.61 0.63 -0.40
N VAL A 221 -11.93 1.02 0.67
CA VAL A 221 -12.24 2.25 1.40
C VAL A 221 -10.97 3.06 1.61
N LEU A 222 -11.05 4.37 1.37
CA LEU A 222 -10.00 5.32 1.67
C LEU A 222 -10.52 6.35 2.67
N VAL A 223 -9.84 6.45 3.81
CA VAL A 223 -10.25 7.32 4.92
C VAL A 223 -9.28 8.48 5.04
N ASP A 224 -9.82 9.68 5.17
CA ASP A 224 -9.07 10.83 5.63
C ASP A 224 -9.85 11.60 6.71
N PRO A 225 -9.25 12.61 7.35
CA PRO A 225 -9.91 13.34 8.44
C PRO A 225 -11.20 14.07 8.05
N TYR A 226 -11.43 14.28 6.75
CA TYR A 226 -12.48 15.15 6.22
C TYR A 226 -13.45 14.45 5.26
N ARG A 227 -13.12 13.26 4.77
CA ARG A 227 -13.98 12.47 3.89
C ARG A 227 -13.61 10.98 3.89
N ILE A 228 -14.56 10.18 3.43
CA ILE A 228 -14.46 8.73 3.26
C ILE A 228 -14.80 8.42 1.81
N THR A 229 -13.89 7.80 1.08
CA THR A 229 -14.14 7.30 -0.28
C THR A 229 -14.45 5.81 -0.22
N LEU A 230 -15.66 5.43 -0.61
CA LEU A 230 -16.18 4.07 -0.59
C LEU A 230 -16.28 3.55 -2.03
N GLN A 231 -15.44 2.58 -2.37
CA GLN A 231 -15.44 1.85 -3.63
C GLN A 231 -15.93 0.42 -3.39
N VAL A 232 -17.18 0.30 -2.95
CA VAL A 232 -17.76 -0.97 -2.54
C VAL A 232 -18.81 -1.45 -3.53
N PRO A 233 -18.65 -2.66 -4.13
CA PRO A 233 -19.66 -3.25 -4.99
C PRO A 233 -21.02 -3.32 -4.29
N GLY A 234 -22.10 -2.96 -4.99
CA GLY A 234 -23.45 -2.96 -4.45
C GLY A 234 -23.80 -1.79 -3.52
N LEU A 235 -22.82 -0.99 -3.06
CA LEU A 235 -23.10 0.15 -2.21
C LEU A 235 -23.79 1.27 -3.01
N THR A 236 -24.91 1.76 -2.49
CA THR A 236 -25.63 2.90 -3.06
C THR A 236 -25.68 4.04 -2.06
N PRO A 237 -25.81 5.30 -2.51
CA PRO A 237 -25.94 6.41 -1.59
C PRO A 237 -27.18 6.30 -0.68
N ALA A 238 -28.27 5.74 -1.20
CA ALA A 238 -29.47 5.46 -0.41
C ALA A 238 -29.19 4.47 0.73
N GLY A 239 -28.43 3.40 0.47
CA GLY A 239 -28.02 2.46 1.51
C GLY A 239 -27.13 3.08 2.58
N VAL A 240 -26.24 4.00 2.21
CA VAL A 240 -25.44 4.76 3.21
C VAL A 240 -26.35 5.59 4.10
N VAL A 241 -27.30 6.33 3.52
CA VAL A 241 -28.26 7.13 4.30
C VAL A 241 -29.07 6.23 5.22
N GLU A 242 -29.67 5.18 4.68
CA GLU A 242 -30.47 4.18 5.41
C GLU A 242 -29.70 3.64 6.63
N TRP A 243 -28.47 3.16 6.44
CA TRP A 243 -27.70 2.59 7.54
C TRP A 243 -27.29 3.61 8.59
N LEU A 244 -26.96 4.84 8.22
CA LEU A 244 -26.63 5.88 9.19
C LEU A 244 -27.87 6.37 9.98
N THR A 245 -29.06 6.30 9.37
CA THR A 245 -30.30 6.75 10.03
C THR A 245 -31.05 5.65 10.78
N GLU A 246 -30.95 4.38 10.36
CA GLU A 246 -31.78 3.30 10.90
C GLU A 246 -31.01 2.36 11.84
N THR A 247 -29.68 2.34 11.80
CA THR A 247 -28.89 1.45 12.66
C THR A 247 -28.93 1.95 14.11
N PRO A 248 -29.35 1.12 15.08
CA PRO A 248 -29.30 1.51 16.49
C PRO A 248 -27.85 1.84 16.90
N PRO A 249 -27.58 3.04 17.46
CA PRO A 249 -26.22 3.44 17.83
C PRO A 249 -25.55 2.44 18.78
N GLU A 250 -26.32 1.85 19.70
CA GLU A 250 -25.84 0.88 20.69
C GLU A 250 -25.39 -0.45 20.05
N ALA A 251 -25.86 -0.75 18.83
CA ALA A 251 -25.46 -1.96 18.11
C ALA A 251 -24.13 -1.80 17.33
N LEU A 252 -23.58 -0.59 17.25
CA LEU A 252 -22.39 -0.31 16.45
C LEU A 252 -21.17 -1.12 16.91
N ASP A 253 -20.91 -1.18 18.22
CA ASP A 253 -19.78 -1.93 18.79
C ASP A 253 -19.86 -3.42 18.40
N ASP A 254 -21.03 -4.04 18.58
CA ASP A 254 -21.26 -5.44 18.24
C ASP A 254 -21.08 -5.72 16.74
N LEU A 255 -21.60 -4.84 15.88
CA LEU A 255 -21.49 -4.99 14.42
C LEU A 255 -20.04 -4.90 13.95
N ILE A 256 -19.26 -3.98 14.51
CA ILE A 256 -17.84 -3.83 14.19
C ILE A 256 -17.02 -5.01 14.73
N ARG A 257 -17.28 -5.46 15.97
CA ARG A 257 -16.62 -6.64 16.56
C ARG A 257 -16.90 -7.92 15.77
N LEU A 258 -18.03 -8.03 15.09
CA LEU A 258 -18.38 -9.15 14.22
C LEU A 258 -17.69 -9.11 12.84
N SER A 259 -17.43 -7.93 12.29
CA SER A 259 -16.90 -7.77 10.92
C SER A 259 -15.38 -7.84 10.83
N ILE A 260 -14.67 -7.27 11.81
CA ILE A 260 -13.21 -7.14 11.84
C ILE A 260 -12.41 -8.44 11.98
N PRO A 261 -12.88 -9.53 12.63
CA PRO A 261 -12.08 -10.75 12.81
C PRO A 261 -11.54 -11.38 11.53
N ASN A 262 -12.11 -11.04 10.37
CA ASN A 262 -11.67 -11.53 9.06
C ASN A 262 -10.73 -10.56 8.32
N GLY A 263 -10.52 -9.35 8.83
CA GLY A 263 -9.68 -8.32 8.23
C GLY A 263 -8.20 -8.49 8.54
N ARG A 264 -7.34 -8.14 7.58
CA ARG A 264 -5.87 -8.14 7.70
C ARG A 264 -5.37 -7.15 8.75
N GLN A 265 -6.15 -6.10 9.06
CA GLN A 265 -5.80 -5.13 10.10
C GLN A 265 -5.70 -5.77 11.49
N LEU A 266 -6.51 -6.78 11.79
CA LEU A 266 -6.44 -7.49 13.08
C LEU A 266 -5.20 -8.39 13.18
N ARG A 267 -4.67 -8.89 12.05
CA ARG A 267 -3.57 -9.88 12.06
C ARG A 267 -2.34 -9.39 12.83
N ALA A 268 -1.91 -8.15 12.58
CA ALA A 268 -0.76 -7.58 13.26
C ALA A 268 -0.98 -7.47 14.77
N ARG A 269 -2.16 -6.99 15.19
CA ARG A 269 -2.51 -6.87 16.61
C ARG A 269 -2.63 -8.21 17.29
N MET A 270 -3.23 -9.18 16.61
CA MET A 270 -3.31 -10.54 17.09
C MET A 270 -1.93 -11.14 17.33
N VAL A 271 -0.97 -10.90 16.43
CA VAL A 271 0.42 -11.36 16.60
C VAL A 271 1.09 -10.69 17.80
N GLN A 272 0.98 -9.36 17.92
CA GLN A 272 1.53 -8.63 19.06
C GLN A 272 0.97 -9.16 20.38
N VAL A 273 -0.36 -9.30 20.49
CA VAL A 273 -1.03 -9.81 21.69
C VAL A 273 -0.66 -11.26 21.95
N CYS A 274 -0.59 -12.12 20.93
CA CYS A 274 -0.14 -13.50 21.08
C CYS A 274 1.30 -13.61 21.60
N LYS A 275 2.21 -12.72 21.18
CA LYS A 275 3.59 -12.67 21.69
C LYS A 275 3.62 -12.23 23.16
N VAL A 276 2.81 -11.24 23.54
CA VAL A 276 2.70 -10.77 24.93
C VAL A 276 2.12 -11.86 25.83
N PHE A 277 1.05 -12.54 25.41
CA PHE A 277 0.42 -13.65 26.14
C PHE A 277 1.23 -14.96 26.08
N GLY A 278 2.33 -15.00 25.33
CA GLY A 278 3.18 -16.19 25.18
C GLY A 278 2.55 -17.33 24.38
N VAL A 279 1.46 -17.07 23.65
CA VAL A 279 0.86 -18.01 22.68
C VAL A 279 1.78 -18.19 21.47
N LEU A 280 2.46 -17.11 21.05
CA LEU A 280 3.50 -17.14 20.04
C LEU A 280 4.87 -16.84 20.66
N HIS A 281 5.88 -17.62 20.29
CA HIS A 281 7.24 -17.38 20.73
C HIS A 281 7.91 -16.26 19.93
N ALA A 282 8.82 -15.52 20.57
CA ALA A 282 9.67 -14.54 19.90
C ALA A 282 10.52 -15.23 18.81
N GLY A 283 10.52 -14.65 17.60
CA GLY A 283 11.23 -15.18 16.43
C GLY A 283 10.41 -16.09 15.50
N VAL A 284 9.15 -16.39 15.83
CA VAL A 284 8.24 -17.05 14.88
C VAL A 284 7.81 -16.05 13.82
N ASP A 285 8.02 -16.36 12.54
CA ASP A 285 7.49 -15.56 11.44
C ASP A 285 5.96 -15.67 11.44
N PRO A 286 5.21 -14.58 11.68
CA PRO A 286 3.77 -14.66 11.83
C PRO A 286 3.04 -14.96 10.51
N ARG A 287 3.72 -14.85 9.36
CA ARG A 287 3.17 -15.29 8.06
C ARG A 287 3.05 -16.80 7.96
N LYS A 288 3.86 -17.56 8.72
CA LYS A 288 3.83 -19.04 8.76
C LYS A 288 2.82 -19.60 9.75
N VAL A 289 2.10 -18.74 10.46
CA VAL A 289 1.15 -19.12 11.51
C VAL A 289 -0.28 -19.07 10.98
N ASN A 290 -1.07 -20.09 11.30
CA ASN A 290 -2.52 -20.05 11.06
C ASN A 290 -3.22 -19.13 12.08
N LEU A 291 -3.13 -17.82 11.86
CA LEU A 291 -3.75 -16.80 12.72
C LEU A 291 -5.27 -16.93 12.75
N GLY A 292 -5.92 -17.26 11.63
CA GLY A 292 -7.38 -17.47 11.59
C GLY A 292 -7.84 -18.59 12.53
N GLY A 293 -7.09 -19.70 12.58
CA GLY A 293 -7.32 -20.79 13.51
C GLY A 293 -7.13 -20.38 14.98
N ILE A 294 -6.13 -19.52 15.27
CA ILE A 294 -5.93 -18.97 16.61
C ILE A 294 -7.11 -18.07 16.99
N ILE A 295 -7.51 -17.13 16.13
CA ILE A 295 -8.63 -16.22 16.37
C ILE A 295 -9.92 -17.00 16.65
N THR A 296 -10.20 -18.05 15.87
CA THR A 296 -11.40 -18.86 16.07
C THR A 296 -11.34 -19.65 17.37
N ARG A 297 -10.18 -20.23 17.72
CA ARG A 297 -9.99 -21.02 18.95
C ARG A 297 -10.10 -20.17 20.22
N TYR A 298 -9.59 -18.95 20.18
CA TYR A 298 -9.53 -18.03 21.32
C TYR A 298 -10.63 -16.97 21.30
N ARG A 299 -11.66 -17.14 20.46
CA ARG A 299 -12.81 -16.22 20.40
C ARG A 299 -13.50 -16.16 21.76
N GLY A 300 -13.81 -14.95 22.24
CA GLY A 300 -14.41 -14.72 23.57
C GLY A 300 -13.46 -14.99 24.73
N THR A 301 -12.15 -14.94 24.47
CA THR A 301 -11.13 -14.98 25.53
C THR A 301 -10.38 -13.64 25.55
N PRO A 302 -9.75 -13.28 26.69
CA PRO A 302 -9.00 -12.02 26.82
C PRO A 302 -7.93 -11.80 25.75
N LEU A 303 -7.44 -12.88 25.10
CA LEU A 303 -6.48 -12.79 24.01
C LEU A 303 -7.05 -12.07 22.78
N VAL A 304 -8.26 -12.45 22.34
CA VAL A 304 -8.90 -11.84 21.16
C VAL A 304 -9.51 -10.50 21.54
N ASP A 305 -10.09 -10.40 22.74
CA ASP A 305 -10.69 -9.16 23.22
C ASP A 305 -9.64 -8.05 23.33
N GLU A 306 -8.46 -8.31 23.90
CA GLU A 306 -7.35 -7.36 23.94
C GLU A 306 -6.85 -6.96 22.54
N ALA A 307 -6.81 -7.89 21.59
CA ALA A 307 -6.38 -7.58 20.22
C ALA A 307 -7.37 -6.66 19.51
N LEU A 308 -8.68 -6.87 19.73
CA LEU A 308 -9.74 -6.00 19.25
C LEU A 308 -9.70 -4.64 19.95
N ASP A 309 -9.60 -4.60 21.29
CA ASP A 309 -9.60 -3.37 22.06
C ASP A 309 -8.38 -2.49 21.75
N LYS A 310 -7.20 -3.09 21.48
CA LYS A 310 -6.04 -2.35 20.95
C LYS A 310 -6.31 -1.77 19.56
N LEU A 311 -6.90 -2.55 18.66
CA LEU A 311 -7.24 -2.04 17.33
C LEU A 311 -8.23 -0.88 17.42
N PHE A 312 -9.25 -1.01 18.28
CA PHE A 312 -10.24 0.03 18.51
C PHE A 312 -9.63 1.28 19.10
N SER A 313 -8.88 1.16 20.19
CA SER A 313 -8.29 2.31 20.89
C SER A 313 -7.22 3.04 20.08
N GLU A 314 -6.54 2.39 19.14
CA GLU A 314 -5.51 3.04 18.31
C GLU A 314 -6.08 3.66 17.02
N ARG A 315 -7.07 3.02 16.38
CA ARG A 315 -7.53 3.42 15.03
C ARG A 315 -8.96 3.89 14.92
N MET A 316 -9.84 3.45 15.82
CA MET A 316 -11.28 3.68 15.72
C MET A 316 -11.77 4.49 16.92
N ASP A 317 -12.94 5.09 16.81
CA ASP A 317 -13.59 5.81 17.89
C ASP A 317 -15.07 5.43 17.88
N ILE A 318 -15.37 4.32 18.54
CA ILE A 318 -16.71 3.74 18.57
C ILE A 318 -17.65 4.64 19.36
N GLU A 319 -17.18 5.23 20.46
CA GLU A 319 -17.97 6.14 21.29
C GLU A 319 -18.34 7.41 20.50
N GLY A 320 -17.34 8.09 19.90
CA GLY A 320 -17.58 9.28 19.09
C GLY A 320 -18.43 9.00 17.85
N THR A 321 -18.33 7.80 17.26
CA THR A 321 -19.19 7.39 16.14
C THR A 321 -20.62 7.10 16.59
N THR A 322 -20.79 6.51 17.78
CA THR A 322 -22.10 6.28 18.39
C THR A 322 -22.82 7.60 18.63
N ASP A 323 -22.11 8.61 19.15
CA ASP A 323 -22.67 9.95 19.37
C ASP A 323 -23.01 10.66 18.06
N LEU A 324 -22.20 10.46 17.01
CA LEU A 324 -22.52 10.96 15.67
C LEU A 324 -23.78 10.31 15.10
N LEU A 325 -23.96 8.99 15.24
CA LEU A 325 -25.19 8.30 14.81
C LEU A 325 -26.42 8.82 15.58
N ARG A 326 -26.30 9.03 16.90
CA ARG A 326 -27.36 9.65 17.71
C ARG A 326 -27.69 11.05 17.20
N ALA A 327 -26.68 11.86 16.90
CA ALA A 327 -26.86 13.22 16.40
C ALA A 327 -27.51 13.25 15.01
N ILE A 328 -27.18 12.30 14.14
CA ILE A 328 -27.85 12.11 12.84
C ILE A 328 -29.33 11.77 13.05
N GLN A 329 -29.62 10.81 13.93
CA GLN A 329 -30.98 10.33 14.19
C GLN A 329 -31.85 11.37 14.91
N SER A 330 -31.26 12.21 15.76
CA SER A 330 -31.95 13.33 16.41
C SER A 330 -32.13 14.53 15.47
N GLY A 331 -31.50 14.53 14.28
CA GLY A 331 -31.49 15.65 13.34
C GLY A 331 -30.58 16.82 13.75
N ALA A 332 -29.70 16.62 14.74
CA ALA A 332 -28.67 17.62 15.08
C ALA A 332 -27.59 17.72 13.99
N VAL A 333 -27.33 16.59 13.33
CA VAL A 333 -26.45 16.47 12.17
C VAL A 333 -27.27 16.06 10.96
N GLU A 334 -27.21 16.84 9.88
CA GLU A 334 -27.93 16.57 8.65
C GLU A 334 -27.07 15.72 7.69
N LEU A 335 -27.71 14.83 6.93
CA LEU A 335 -27.12 14.13 5.79
C LEU A 335 -27.76 14.61 4.50
N ARG A 336 -26.94 15.09 3.56
CA ARG A 336 -27.42 15.65 2.29
C ARG A 336 -26.72 15.04 1.09
N MET A 337 -27.51 14.61 0.11
CA MET A 337 -27.00 14.19 -1.20
C MET A 337 -26.65 15.43 -2.03
N THR A 338 -25.43 15.50 -2.56
CA THR A 338 -24.98 16.64 -3.34
C THR A 338 -24.31 16.22 -4.64
N ALA A 339 -24.17 17.18 -5.58
CA ALA A 339 -23.31 16.98 -6.73
C ALA A 339 -21.83 17.02 -6.30
N PRO A 340 -20.92 16.34 -7.03
CA PRO A 340 -19.53 16.20 -6.60
C PRO A 340 -18.77 17.54 -6.64
N GLY A 341 -18.23 17.98 -5.51
CA GLY A 341 -17.47 19.24 -5.42
C GLY A 341 -15.95 19.03 -5.22
N ALA A 342 -15.20 20.14 -5.15
CA ALA A 342 -13.73 20.09 -5.02
C ALA A 342 -13.26 19.43 -3.71
N LEU A 343 -13.93 19.71 -2.58
CA LEU A 343 -13.64 19.09 -1.28
C LEU A 343 -13.87 17.57 -1.23
N GLY A 344 -14.63 16.98 -2.16
CA GLY A 344 -14.76 15.52 -2.25
C GLY A 344 -13.55 14.82 -2.85
N ILE A 345 -12.54 15.58 -3.33
CA ILE A 345 -11.32 15.04 -3.94
C ILE A 345 -10.19 15.11 -2.91
N SER A 346 -9.61 13.95 -2.58
CA SER A 346 -8.46 13.92 -1.65
C SER A 346 -7.16 14.33 -2.34
N PRO A 347 -6.43 15.36 -1.84
CA PRO A 347 -5.07 15.66 -2.28
C PRO A 347 -4.10 14.51 -1.99
N ARG A 348 -4.43 13.64 -1.02
CA ARG A 348 -3.70 12.39 -0.77
C ARG A 348 -3.73 11.46 -1.99
N GLY A 349 -4.66 11.62 -2.93
CA GLY A 349 -4.64 10.89 -4.19
C GLY A 349 -3.65 11.45 -5.23
N GLN A 350 -3.19 12.70 -5.09
CA GLN A 350 -2.48 13.41 -6.18
C GLN A 350 -1.19 14.13 -5.80
N ARG A 351 -0.97 14.61 -4.56
CA ARG A 351 0.03 15.69 -4.36
C ARG A 351 0.86 15.70 -3.07
N ASP A 352 0.61 14.88 -2.06
CA ASP A 352 1.41 14.97 -0.82
C ASP A 352 2.81 14.32 -0.99
N LEU A 353 3.76 15.18 -1.37
CA LEU A 353 5.21 14.99 -1.34
C LEU A 353 5.77 13.83 -2.19
N LEU A 354 5.31 13.71 -3.43
CA LEU A 354 6.03 12.92 -4.43
C LEU A 354 7.32 13.63 -4.82
N LEU A 355 8.44 13.26 -4.20
CA LEU A 355 9.73 13.31 -4.88
C LEU A 355 9.57 12.60 -6.24
N PRO A 356 10.18 13.08 -7.33
CA PRO A 356 9.89 12.59 -8.67
C PRO A 356 10.01 11.06 -8.71
N ASN A 357 8.93 10.41 -9.17
CA ASN A 357 8.94 8.98 -9.46
C ASN A 357 10.10 8.67 -10.41
N TRP A 358 10.57 7.42 -10.38
CA TRP A 358 11.69 7.02 -11.22
C TRP A 358 11.34 7.23 -12.69
N SER A 359 12.14 8.02 -13.41
CA SER A 359 11.98 8.03 -14.87
C SER A 359 12.32 6.65 -15.43
N ALA A 360 11.63 6.24 -16.50
CA ALA A 360 11.90 4.94 -17.12
C ALA A 360 13.37 4.84 -17.59
N THR A 361 13.99 5.97 -17.93
CA THR A 361 15.43 6.09 -18.23
C THR A 361 16.30 5.84 -17.00
N GLU A 362 16.01 6.45 -15.85
CA GLU A 362 16.75 6.21 -14.59
C GLU A 362 16.73 4.73 -14.16
N VAL A 363 15.58 4.06 -14.27
CA VAL A 363 15.48 2.63 -13.95
C VAL A 363 16.35 1.80 -14.88
N ARG A 364 16.31 2.07 -16.19
CA ARG A 364 17.12 1.40 -17.21
C ARG A 364 18.62 1.66 -17.02
N GLU A 365 19.03 2.87 -16.66
CA GLU A 365 20.43 3.19 -16.37
C GLU A 365 20.95 2.41 -15.16
N ARG A 366 20.16 2.25 -14.09
CA ARG A 366 20.56 1.43 -12.94
C ARG A 366 20.68 -0.05 -13.30
N LEU A 367 19.75 -0.55 -14.11
CA LEU A 367 19.83 -1.90 -14.65
C LEU A 367 21.11 -2.10 -15.49
N LYS A 368 21.37 -1.19 -16.43
CA LYS A 368 22.57 -1.18 -17.28
C LYS A 368 23.84 -1.15 -16.44
N ASN A 369 23.95 -0.19 -15.53
CA ASN A 369 25.12 -0.04 -14.67
C ASN A 369 25.39 -1.29 -13.83
N ARG A 370 24.35 -1.98 -13.35
CA ARG A 370 24.52 -3.27 -12.69
C ARG A 370 25.04 -4.33 -13.65
N LEU A 371 24.35 -4.58 -14.77
CA LEU A 371 24.68 -5.68 -15.68
C LEU A 371 26.08 -5.51 -16.31
N VAL A 372 26.47 -4.28 -16.64
CA VAL A 372 27.78 -3.96 -17.22
C VAL A 372 28.93 -4.13 -16.22
N ASN A 373 28.69 -3.83 -14.94
CA ASN A 373 29.68 -4.00 -13.87
C ASN A 373 29.73 -5.43 -13.29
N GLU A 374 28.77 -6.27 -13.64
CA GLU A 374 28.73 -7.68 -13.23
C GLU A 374 29.94 -8.44 -13.79
N ARG A 375 30.45 -9.42 -13.04
CA ARG A 375 31.50 -10.32 -13.50
C ARG A 375 30.89 -11.55 -14.15
N VAL A 376 31.33 -11.81 -15.38
CA VAL A 376 30.93 -12.95 -16.19
C VAL A 376 32.04 -13.99 -16.23
N VAL A 377 31.62 -15.25 -16.24
CA VAL A 377 32.47 -16.39 -16.55
C VAL A 377 32.00 -17.00 -17.87
N LEU A 378 32.95 -17.18 -18.78
CA LEU A 378 32.75 -17.92 -20.03
C LEU A 378 33.52 -19.22 -19.95
N VAL A 379 32.88 -20.34 -20.31
CA VAL A 379 33.51 -21.67 -20.38
C VAL A 379 33.38 -22.21 -21.80
N CYS A 380 34.50 -22.65 -22.38
CA CYS A 380 34.51 -23.20 -23.73
C CYS A 380 33.91 -24.62 -23.76
N LEU A 381 32.91 -24.85 -24.62
CA LEU A 381 32.33 -26.19 -24.76
C LEU A 381 33.32 -27.22 -25.31
N ARG A 382 34.37 -26.77 -26.04
CA ARG A 382 35.38 -27.63 -26.67
C ARG A 382 36.49 -28.04 -25.70
N CYS A 383 37.28 -27.09 -25.21
CA CYS A 383 38.46 -27.38 -24.39
C CYS A 383 38.21 -27.25 -22.88
N LYS A 384 36.99 -26.87 -22.47
CA LYS A 384 36.57 -26.71 -21.06
C LYS A 384 37.34 -25.64 -20.28
N ASP A 385 38.20 -24.89 -20.96
CA ASP A 385 38.90 -23.75 -20.40
C ASP A 385 37.95 -22.58 -20.16
N TRP A 386 38.30 -21.69 -19.23
CA TRP A 386 37.41 -20.66 -18.73
C TRP A 386 38.11 -19.30 -18.62
N MET A 387 37.31 -18.23 -18.70
CA MET A 387 37.78 -16.87 -18.51
C MET A 387 36.79 -16.06 -17.69
N ARG A 388 37.33 -15.12 -16.91
CA ARG A 388 36.57 -14.19 -16.07
C ARG A 388 36.89 -12.75 -16.41
N PHE A 389 35.86 -11.92 -16.54
CA PHE A 389 36.02 -10.49 -16.76
C PHE A 389 34.73 -9.75 -16.40
N ARG A 390 34.77 -8.41 -16.34
CA ARG A 390 33.56 -7.59 -16.24
C ARG A 390 32.93 -7.41 -17.61
N VAL A 391 31.61 -7.48 -17.71
CA VAL A 391 30.87 -7.34 -18.99
C VAL A 391 31.25 -6.08 -19.76
N GLU A 392 31.55 -4.99 -19.06
CA GLU A 392 32.08 -3.75 -19.64
C GLU A 392 33.29 -3.97 -20.55
N ARG A 393 34.18 -4.89 -20.17
CA ARG A 393 35.42 -5.20 -20.88
C ARG A 393 35.22 -6.18 -22.04
N TYR A 394 33.99 -6.63 -22.29
CA TYR A 394 33.69 -7.51 -23.41
C TYR A 394 34.08 -6.84 -24.73
N ALA A 395 34.79 -7.59 -25.57
CA ALA A 395 35.42 -7.13 -26.81
C ALA A 395 35.58 -8.35 -27.73
N GLU A 396 35.94 -8.13 -29.00
CA GLU A 396 36.05 -9.20 -30.01
C GLU A 396 36.94 -10.37 -29.57
N LYS A 397 38.02 -10.11 -28.81
CA LYS A 397 38.89 -11.16 -28.25
C LYS A 397 38.20 -12.15 -27.32
N HIS A 398 37.04 -11.79 -26.76
CA HIS A 398 36.25 -12.64 -25.87
C HIS A 398 35.22 -13.50 -26.63
N HIS A 399 35.11 -13.35 -27.96
CA HIS A 399 34.25 -14.19 -28.80
C HIS A 399 34.83 -15.58 -29.03
N ARG A 400 36.11 -15.79 -28.72
CA ARG A 400 36.82 -17.04 -28.94
C ARG A 400 37.64 -17.44 -27.72
N CYS A 401 37.69 -18.74 -27.47
CA CYS A 401 38.63 -19.33 -26.53
C CYS A 401 40.06 -19.28 -27.09
N ALA A 402 41.07 -19.39 -26.22
CA ALA A 402 42.47 -19.55 -26.62
C ALA A 402 42.70 -20.76 -27.57
N CYS A 403 41.87 -21.80 -27.47
CA CYS A 403 41.89 -22.96 -28.38
C CYS A 403 41.25 -22.71 -29.76
N GLY A 404 40.75 -21.50 -30.02
CA GLY A 404 40.03 -21.13 -31.24
C GLY A 404 38.53 -21.49 -31.28
N GLY A 405 37.99 -22.10 -30.23
CA GLY A 405 36.56 -22.42 -30.12
C GLY A 405 35.69 -21.17 -29.94
N ALA A 406 34.58 -21.07 -30.69
CA ALA A 406 33.63 -19.95 -30.63
C ALA A 406 32.39 -20.21 -29.76
N MET A 407 32.22 -21.45 -29.27
CA MET A 407 31.09 -21.84 -28.42
C MET A 407 31.46 -21.69 -26.95
N LEU A 408 31.04 -20.56 -26.37
CA LEU A 408 31.35 -20.16 -25.00
C LEU A 408 30.06 -20.08 -24.18
N ALA A 409 29.86 -21.01 -23.25
CA ALA A 409 28.75 -20.94 -22.32
C ALA A 409 29.01 -19.86 -21.26
N CYS A 410 27.99 -19.08 -20.93
CA CYS A 410 28.06 -17.89 -20.08
C CYS A 410 27.22 -18.07 -18.82
N ALA A 411 27.79 -17.69 -17.68
CA ALA A 411 27.08 -17.49 -16.42
C ALA A 411 27.74 -16.38 -15.58
N ARG A 412 27.03 -15.97 -14.52
CA ARG A 412 27.58 -15.09 -13.47
C ARG A 412 28.71 -15.79 -12.69
N GLU A 413 29.66 -15.02 -12.18
CA GLU A 413 30.81 -15.52 -11.39
C GLU A 413 30.38 -16.42 -10.21
N GLY A 414 29.30 -16.07 -9.50
CA GLY A 414 28.78 -16.90 -8.40
C GLY A 414 28.20 -18.26 -8.82
N LEU A 415 28.15 -18.58 -10.13
CA LEU A 415 27.76 -19.90 -10.66
C LEU A 415 28.92 -20.57 -11.41
N GLU A 416 30.16 -20.11 -11.24
CA GLU A 416 31.33 -20.64 -11.94
C GLU A 416 31.45 -22.16 -11.80
N ASP A 417 31.40 -22.69 -10.58
CA ASP A 417 31.55 -24.12 -10.31
C ASP A 417 30.44 -24.93 -10.99
N ARG A 418 29.19 -24.46 -10.85
CA ARG A 418 28.02 -25.10 -11.50
C ARG A 418 28.09 -25.03 -13.02
N LEU A 419 28.62 -23.95 -13.59
CA LEU A 419 28.80 -23.83 -15.03
C LEU A 419 29.85 -24.83 -15.53
N LYS A 420 30.96 -24.98 -14.81
CA LYS A 420 31.99 -25.97 -15.14
C LYS A 420 31.42 -27.40 -15.09
N GLU A 421 30.62 -27.71 -14.08
CA GLU A 421 29.89 -28.98 -13.98
C GLU A 421 28.96 -29.18 -15.19
N TRP A 422 28.07 -28.23 -15.49
CA TRP A 422 27.11 -28.35 -16.60
C TRP A 422 27.75 -28.50 -17.98
N VAL A 423 28.93 -27.90 -18.18
CA VAL A 423 29.62 -27.97 -19.48
C VAL A 423 30.30 -29.34 -19.67
N VAL A 424 30.64 -30.05 -18.59
CA VAL A 424 31.23 -31.40 -18.63
C VAL A 424 30.15 -32.49 -18.55
N ASP A 425 28.96 -32.15 -18.06
CA ASP A 425 27.82 -33.07 -17.93
C ASP A 425 27.44 -33.73 -19.27
N ASP A 426 27.25 -35.04 -19.22
CA ASP A 426 26.87 -35.85 -20.37
C ASP A 426 25.36 -35.99 -20.55
N ASP A 427 24.53 -35.56 -19.59
CA ASP A 427 23.07 -35.54 -19.74
C ASP A 427 22.67 -34.75 -21.01
N PRO A 428 21.95 -35.37 -21.97
CA PRO A 428 21.45 -34.69 -23.16
C PRO A 428 20.70 -33.39 -22.87
N ALA A 429 19.94 -33.31 -21.77
CA ALA A 429 19.19 -32.10 -21.42
C ALA A 429 20.11 -30.94 -21.03
N VAL A 430 21.11 -31.20 -20.18
CA VAL A 430 22.10 -30.21 -19.73
C VAL A 430 23.00 -29.77 -20.89
N ARG A 431 23.47 -30.73 -21.68
CA ARG A 431 24.28 -30.48 -22.89
C ARG A 431 23.56 -29.57 -23.86
N ASN A 432 22.29 -29.86 -24.18
CA ASN A 432 21.47 -29.03 -25.06
C ASN A 432 21.25 -27.63 -24.50
N ARG A 433 21.06 -27.50 -23.18
CA ARG A 433 20.93 -26.21 -22.51
C ARG A 433 22.21 -25.37 -22.61
N MET A 434 23.37 -25.97 -22.40
CA MET A 434 24.67 -25.28 -22.51
C MET A 434 25.01 -24.93 -23.96
N GLN A 435 24.64 -25.80 -24.90
CA GLN A 435 24.77 -25.54 -26.33
C GLN A 435 23.96 -24.30 -26.74
N ARG A 436 22.67 -24.21 -26.37
CA ARG A 436 21.84 -23.02 -26.62
C ARG A 436 22.42 -21.77 -25.97
N ASN A 437 22.92 -21.88 -24.73
CA ASN A 437 23.56 -20.77 -24.03
C ASN A 437 24.74 -20.21 -24.84
N ALA A 438 25.64 -21.10 -25.29
CA ALA A 438 26.80 -20.73 -26.09
C ALA A 438 26.43 -20.17 -27.48
N GLU A 439 25.39 -20.69 -28.12
CA GLU A 439 24.88 -20.18 -29.40
C GLU A 439 24.41 -18.73 -29.30
N LEU A 440 23.71 -18.39 -28.21
CA LEU A 440 23.27 -17.00 -27.97
C LEU A 440 24.47 -16.05 -27.86
N VAL A 441 25.49 -16.45 -27.11
CA VAL A 441 26.73 -15.66 -26.96
C VAL A 441 27.46 -15.54 -28.28
N GLN A 442 27.53 -16.60 -29.08
CA GLN A 442 28.17 -16.56 -30.40
C GLN A 442 27.44 -15.61 -31.36
N LEU A 443 26.11 -15.62 -31.37
CA LEU A 443 25.28 -14.85 -32.31
C LEU A 443 25.13 -13.36 -31.92
N ARG A 444 24.94 -13.08 -30.63
CA ARG A 444 24.58 -11.74 -30.12
C ARG A 444 25.64 -11.12 -29.20
N GLY A 445 26.72 -11.85 -28.90
CA GLY A 445 27.86 -11.35 -28.13
C GLY A 445 27.45 -10.75 -26.79
N LYS A 446 27.80 -9.47 -26.59
CA LYS A 446 27.55 -8.72 -25.35
C LYS A 446 26.07 -8.69 -24.97
N GLU A 447 25.17 -8.58 -25.94
CA GLU A 447 23.72 -8.52 -25.68
C GLU A 447 23.20 -9.83 -25.07
N ALA A 448 23.67 -10.98 -25.56
CA ALA A 448 23.34 -12.27 -24.98
C ALA A 448 23.93 -12.44 -23.58
N ILE A 449 25.15 -11.93 -23.34
CA ILE A 449 25.74 -11.93 -22.01
C ILE A 449 24.90 -11.10 -21.04
N LEU A 450 24.45 -9.91 -21.43
CA LEU A 450 23.56 -9.08 -20.61
C LEU A 450 22.26 -9.81 -20.25
N CYS A 451 21.64 -10.51 -21.22
CA CYS A 451 20.45 -11.33 -20.97
C CYS A 451 20.73 -12.49 -20.02
N LEU A 452 21.81 -13.26 -20.22
CA LEU A 452 22.11 -14.45 -19.42
C LEU A 452 22.58 -14.13 -18.00
N LEU A 453 23.05 -12.91 -17.76
CA LEU A 453 23.38 -12.40 -16.44
C LEU A 453 22.16 -11.80 -15.71
N ALA A 454 21.07 -11.54 -16.43
CA ALA A 454 19.83 -11.12 -15.81
C ALA A 454 19.23 -12.23 -14.94
N ARG A 455 18.61 -11.83 -13.83
CA ARG A 455 18.13 -12.76 -12.81
C ARG A 455 16.91 -13.53 -13.31
N GLY A 456 16.96 -14.85 -13.21
CA GLY A 456 15.87 -15.72 -13.68
C GLY A 456 15.80 -15.91 -15.19
N VAL A 457 16.76 -15.33 -15.93
CA VAL A 457 16.81 -15.46 -17.38
C VAL A 457 17.73 -16.62 -17.75
N GLY A 458 17.12 -17.77 -18.02
CA GLY A 458 17.82 -18.92 -18.61
C GLY A 458 17.96 -18.81 -20.14
N PRO A 459 18.62 -19.78 -20.81
CA PRO A 459 18.82 -19.76 -22.26
C PRO A 459 17.53 -19.64 -23.07
N ASP A 460 16.44 -20.29 -22.65
CA ASP A 460 15.15 -20.22 -23.36
C ASP A 460 14.50 -18.84 -23.23
N THR A 461 14.54 -18.24 -22.03
CA THR A 461 14.04 -16.87 -21.81
C THR A 461 14.90 -15.84 -22.55
N ALA A 462 16.23 -15.98 -22.49
CA ALA A 462 17.16 -15.13 -23.24
C ALA A 462 16.90 -15.21 -24.75
N THR A 463 16.63 -16.41 -25.29
CA THR A 463 16.26 -16.61 -26.69
C THR A 463 14.99 -15.82 -27.05
N ARG A 464 13.96 -15.87 -26.20
CA ARG A 464 12.72 -15.10 -26.44
C ARG A 464 12.96 -13.59 -26.41
N ILE A 465 13.78 -13.11 -25.47
CA ILE A 465 14.15 -11.69 -25.37
C ILE A 465 14.87 -11.24 -26.64
N LEU A 466 15.95 -11.94 -27.00
CA LEU A 466 16.79 -11.58 -28.14
C LEU A 466 16.05 -11.69 -29.48
N ARG A 467 15.06 -12.58 -29.61
CA ARG A 467 14.22 -12.65 -30.82
C ARG A 467 13.29 -11.44 -30.98
N ARG A 468 12.85 -10.82 -29.89
CA ARG A 468 11.96 -9.65 -29.91
C ARG A 468 12.72 -8.34 -30.12
N VAL A 469 13.99 -8.29 -29.70
CA VAL A 469 14.80 -7.08 -29.70
C VAL A 469 15.75 -7.04 -30.90
N PRO A 470 15.64 -6.02 -31.77
CA PRO A 470 16.60 -5.80 -32.86
C PRO A 470 18.04 -5.69 -32.35
N ALA A 471 19.01 -6.16 -33.14
CA ALA A 471 20.42 -6.02 -32.78
C ALA A 471 20.82 -4.53 -32.75
N GLY A 472 21.54 -4.11 -31.70
CA GLY A 472 21.95 -2.72 -31.51
C GLY A 472 20.93 -1.82 -30.79
N ASP A 473 19.70 -2.28 -30.55
CA ASP A 473 18.70 -1.54 -29.77
C ASP A 473 18.88 -1.81 -28.26
N GLU A 474 19.82 -1.09 -27.66
CA GLU A 474 20.15 -1.23 -26.24
C GLU A 474 18.97 -0.86 -25.32
N GLU A 475 18.16 0.13 -25.70
CA GLU A 475 17.05 0.60 -24.88
C GLU A 475 15.94 -0.45 -24.78
N MET A 476 15.53 -1.02 -25.92
CA MET A 476 14.54 -2.09 -25.95
C MET A 476 15.07 -3.37 -25.28
N LEU A 477 16.38 -3.66 -25.40
CA LEU A 477 17.01 -4.78 -24.72
C LEU A 477 16.88 -4.64 -23.19
N LEU A 478 17.30 -3.49 -22.64
CA LEU A 478 17.25 -3.22 -21.21
C LEU A 478 15.81 -3.23 -20.69
N LYS A 479 14.86 -2.67 -21.44
CA LYS A 479 13.43 -2.73 -21.09
C LYS A 479 12.93 -4.17 -20.96
N THR A 480 13.21 -5.00 -21.97
CA THR A 480 12.73 -6.39 -22.00
C THR A 480 13.42 -7.25 -20.92
N ILE A 481 14.70 -7.00 -20.65
CA ILE A 481 15.42 -7.64 -19.53
C ILE A 481 14.79 -7.24 -18.19
N HIS A 482 14.46 -5.96 -18.00
CA HIS A 482 13.84 -5.47 -16.77
C HIS A 482 12.50 -6.17 -16.49
N GLU A 483 11.64 -6.25 -17.50
CA GLU A 483 10.34 -6.93 -17.43
C GLU A 483 10.50 -8.41 -17.06
N ALA A 484 11.48 -9.10 -17.66
CA ALA A 484 11.76 -10.50 -17.37
C ALA A 484 12.25 -10.71 -15.92
N GLU A 485 13.09 -9.82 -15.40
CA GLU A 485 13.54 -9.90 -14.00
C GLU A 485 12.40 -9.63 -13.00
N LEU A 486 11.49 -8.69 -13.31
CA LEU A 486 10.31 -8.43 -12.48
C LEU A 486 9.37 -9.64 -12.48
N GLN A 487 9.12 -10.24 -13.64
CA GLN A 487 8.31 -11.45 -13.74
C GLN A 487 8.93 -12.61 -12.96
N TYR A 488 10.26 -12.78 -13.04
CA TYR A 488 10.96 -13.76 -12.23
C TYR A 488 10.84 -13.45 -10.74
N ALA A 489 11.03 -12.20 -10.31
CA ALA A 489 10.88 -11.82 -8.91
C ALA A 489 9.48 -12.17 -8.37
N ARG A 490 8.42 -11.84 -9.10
CA ARG A 490 7.02 -12.15 -8.74
C ARG A 490 6.71 -13.65 -8.68
N THR A 491 7.36 -14.44 -9.55
CA THR A 491 7.05 -15.87 -9.68
C THR A 491 8.03 -16.79 -8.95
N ARG A 492 9.19 -16.30 -8.48
CA ARG A 492 10.30 -17.10 -7.92
C ARG A 492 9.86 -18.11 -6.86
N ARG A 493 8.87 -17.76 -6.03
CA ARG A 493 8.27 -18.63 -5.00
C ARG A 493 7.67 -19.93 -5.54
N PHE A 494 7.26 -19.97 -6.81
CA PHE A 494 6.71 -21.16 -7.46
C PHE A 494 7.77 -22.05 -8.14
N TRP A 495 9.04 -21.62 -8.14
CA TRP A 495 10.16 -22.33 -8.80
C TRP A 495 11.09 -23.02 -7.79
N GLY A 496 10.58 -23.31 -6.58
CA GLY A 496 11.27 -24.02 -5.50
C GLY A 496 11.47 -25.49 -5.78
#